data_AF-A0A7S1KZT0-F1
#
_entry.id   AF-A0A7S1KZT0-F1
#
_cell.length_a   1.000
_cell.length_b   1.000
_cell.length_c   1.000
_cell.angle_alpha   90.00
_cell.angle_beta   90.00
_cell.angle_gamma   90.00
#
_symmetry.space_group_name_H-M   'P 1'
#
loop_
_entity.id
_entity.type
_entity.pdbx_description
1 polymer ?
#
loop_
_entity_poly.entity_id
_entity_poly.type
_entity_poly.pdbx_seq_one_letter_code
_entity_poly.pdbx_strand_id
1 'polypeptide(L)'
;RERGFGIIPPAHARTIPYIILKAAAAAMAWRSQHGRAVVVLAAVRLLAGAAALRLSQEPDAGQGPDAGQLPPLPPALGPAGSLLPAPEDRAPPRPLAWLHIPKCGTSFANIIYGDKRICPYMVDSMKAGDQWSDFVRHHNLDDYCPGSFAKPFTGDHYGLGFDYGRIPGSSIVAFFRQPEQRLIAGYLDKQKDYPNRWEGWVPMANYADKLSGCAARMLSRGFMPCGDLFSPTSEDVGKAVARVKHLGFVGLTDEWDLSVCLWYTMFGGNCTDVAFHNTRPGKARRDGQG
;
A
#
# COMPACT_ATOMS: atom_id res chain seq x y z
N ARG A 1 -45.09 -20.73 17.58
CA ARG A 1 -43.63 -20.91 17.75
C ARG A 1 -42.97 -19.56 17.56
N GLU A 2 -42.90 -18.80 18.64
CA GLU A 2 -42.26 -17.49 18.70
C GLU A 2 -40.74 -17.68 18.67
N ARG A 3 -40.05 -16.93 17.79
CA ARG A 3 -38.58 -16.89 17.76
C ARG A 3 -38.15 -15.58 18.38
N GLY A 4 -37.56 -15.68 19.57
CA GLY A 4 -37.00 -14.56 20.30
C GLY A 4 -35.83 -13.90 19.57
N PHE A 5 -35.83 -12.56 19.59
CA PHE A 5 -34.71 -11.74 19.17
C PHE A 5 -33.60 -11.82 20.21
N GLY A 6 -32.46 -12.41 19.83
CA GLY A 6 -31.24 -12.41 20.62
C GLY A 6 -30.60 -11.01 20.60
N ILE A 7 -30.44 -10.43 21.78
CA ILE A 7 -29.71 -9.18 22.01
C ILE A 7 -28.22 -9.45 21.77
N ILE A 8 -27.61 -8.70 20.83
CA ILE A 8 -26.17 -8.72 20.58
C ILE A 8 -25.47 -7.92 21.70
N PRO A 9 -24.43 -8.45 22.37
CA PRO A 9 -23.76 -7.74 23.45
C PRO A 9 -22.87 -6.58 22.95
N PRO A 10 -22.78 -5.45 23.69
CA PRO A 10 -22.05 -4.27 23.28
C PRO A 10 -20.56 -4.40 23.64
N ALA A 11 -19.79 -5.14 22.86
CA ALA A 11 -18.34 -5.27 23.08
C ALA A 11 -17.47 -4.36 22.20
N HIS A 12 -18.02 -3.74 21.14
CA HIS A 12 -17.22 -2.98 20.16
C HIS A 12 -17.32 -1.44 20.26
N ALA A 13 -18.21 -0.91 21.10
CA ALA A 13 -18.43 0.54 21.18
C ALA A 13 -17.39 1.32 22.03
N ARG A 14 -16.54 0.63 22.81
CA ARG A 14 -15.59 1.28 23.74
C ARG A 14 -14.14 1.32 23.26
N THR A 15 -13.78 0.60 22.18
CA THR A 15 -12.41 0.55 21.65
C THR A 15 -12.12 1.63 20.62
N ILE A 16 -13.14 2.11 19.90
CA ILE A 16 -12.99 3.12 18.84
C ILE A 16 -12.46 4.47 19.39
N PRO A 17 -12.97 5.03 20.51
CA PRO A 17 -12.45 6.30 21.05
C PRO A 17 -10.99 6.20 21.50
N TYR A 18 -10.57 5.04 22.01
CA TYR A 18 -9.21 4.82 22.51
C TYR A 18 -8.18 4.68 21.38
N ILE A 19 -8.55 4.00 20.28
CA ILE A 19 -7.70 3.89 19.08
C ILE A 19 -7.57 5.26 18.40
N ILE A 20 -8.67 6.03 18.31
CA ILE A 20 -8.64 7.40 17.76
C ILE A 20 -7.76 8.32 18.63
N LEU A 21 -7.86 8.25 19.97
CA LEU A 21 -7.00 9.05 20.85
C LEU A 21 -5.53 8.64 20.74
N LYS A 22 -5.22 7.35 20.64
CA LYS A 22 -3.84 6.88 20.45
C LYS A 22 -3.29 7.27 19.08
N ALA A 23 -4.09 7.17 18.03
CA ALA A 23 -3.71 7.60 16.69
C ALA A 23 -3.52 9.12 16.62
N ALA A 24 -4.37 9.90 17.29
CA ALA A 24 -4.24 11.35 17.38
C ALA A 24 -3.02 11.77 18.21
N ALA A 25 -2.78 11.14 19.37
CA ALA A 25 -1.60 11.39 20.18
C ALA A 25 -0.31 10.95 19.46
N ALA A 26 -0.33 9.81 18.77
CA ALA A 26 0.77 9.36 17.92
C ALA A 26 0.97 10.32 16.74
N ALA A 27 -0.08 10.79 16.08
CA ALA A 27 0.02 11.75 14.99
C ALA A 27 0.52 13.13 15.47
N MET A 28 0.14 13.57 16.67
CA MET A 28 0.60 14.82 17.28
C MET A 28 2.06 14.74 17.77
N ALA A 29 2.45 13.64 18.42
CA ALA A 29 3.85 13.39 18.81
C ALA A 29 4.75 13.13 17.57
N TRP A 30 4.21 12.50 16.53
CA TRP A 30 4.86 12.31 15.23
C TRP A 30 5.04 13.63 14.49
N ARG A 31 4.04 14.53 14.54
CA ARG A 31 4.11 15.88 13.97
C ARG A 31 5.14 16.77 14.67
N SER A 32 5.40 16.57 15.97
CA SER A 32 6.39 17.35 16.72
C SER A 32 7.82 16.84 16.56
N GLN A 33 8.02 15.55 16.24
CA GLN A 33 9.37 14.97 16.12
C GLN A 33 9.83 14.72 14.67
N HIS A 34 8.94 14.42 13.71
CA HIS A 34 9.36 13.87 12.42
C HIS A 34 8.48 14.28 11.22
N GLY A 35 8.76 15.46 10.67
CA GLY A 35 8.30 15.82 9.34
C GLY A 35 8.77 14.81 8.28
N ARG A 36 7.81 14.08 7.69
CA ARG A 36 7.86 13.37 6.39
C ARG A 36 8.74 12.11 6.21
N ALA A 37 9.57 11.66 7.16
CA ALA A 37 10.62 10.67 6.82
C ALA A 37 10.34 9.17 7.07
N VAL A 38 9.41 8.76 7.95
CA VAL A 38 9.47 7.38 8.52
C VAL A 38 8.72 6.30 7.72
N VAL A 39 7.61 6.60 7.04
CA VAL A 39 6.94 5.59 6.18
C VAL A 39 7.82 5.23 4.97
N VAL A 40 8.55 6.21 4.46
CA VAL A 40 9.59 6.00 3.45
C VAL A 40 10.69 5.11 4.01
N LEU A 41 11.19 5.32 5.23
CA LEU A 41 12.27 4.49 5.79
C LEU A 41 11.85 3.03 6.05
N ALA A 42 10.61 2.78 6.48
CA ALA A 42 10.08 1.43 6.60
C ALA A 42 9.90 0.77 5.23
N ALA A 43 9.30 1.45 4.25
CA ALA A 43 9.17 0.95 2.88
C ALA A 43 10.54 0.77 2.19
N VAL A 44 11.51 1.66 2.44
CA VAL A 44 12.88 1.57 1.91
C VAL A 44 13.66 0.44 2.59
N ARG A 45 13.52 0.23 3.90
CA ARG A 45 14.10 -0.96 4.58
C ARG A 45 13.46 -2.26 4.07
N LEU A 46 12.16 -2.26 3.79
CA LEU A 46 11.45 -3.39 3.19
C LEU A 46 11.92 -3.70 1.76
N LEU A 47 12.22 -2.66 0.97
CA LEU A 47 12.74 -2.82 -0.39
C LEU A 47 14.23 -3.19 -0.41
N ALA A 48 15.03 -2.67 0.53
CA ALA A 48 16.47 -2.95 0.63
C ALA A 48 16.77 -4.31 1.27
N GLY A 49 15.94 -4.78 2.21
CA GLY A 49 16.12 -6.07 2.88
C GLY A 49 16.06 -7.28 1.95
N ALA A 50 15.36 -7.17 0.81
CA ALA A 50 15.28 -8.23 -0.19
C ALA A 50 16.56 -8.34 -1.07
N ALA A 51 17.39 -7.30 -1.15
CA ALA A 51 18.64 -7.32 -1.92
C ALA A 51 19.84 -7.81 -1.09
N ALA A 52 19.78 -7.67 0.24
CA ALA A 52 20.92 -7.93 1.11
C ALA A 52 21.15 -9.43 1.45
N LEU A 53 20.17 -10.32 1.23
CA LEU A 53 20.29 -11.72 1.64
C LEU A 53 20.95 -12.67 0.63
N ARG A 54 21.40 -12.18 -0.54
CA ARG A 54 22.00 -13.02 -1.60
C ARG A 54 23.35 -12.53 -2.15
N LEU A 55 23.97 -11.52 -1.54
CA LEU A 55 25.26 -10.96 -1.97
C LEU A 55 26.46 -11.34 -1.09
N SER A 56 26.30 -12.26 -0.14
CA SER A 56 27.38 -12.65 0.77
C SER A 56 28.19 -13.86 0.25
N GLN A 57 28.66 -13.84 -1.01
CA GLN A 57 29.74 -14.71 -1.51
C GLN A 57 30.39 -14.10 -2.77
N GLU A 58 31.28 -13.11 -2.60
CA GLU A 58 32.34 -12.77 -3.56
C GLU A 58 33.57 -12.33 -2.74
N PRO A 59 34.80 -12.77 -3.08
CA PRO A 59 36.00 -12.40 -2.35
C PRO A 59 36.59 -11.07 -2.85
N ASP A 60 37.05 -10.29 -1.89
CA ASP A 60 38.05 -9.21 -1.90
C ASP A 60 38.62 -8.75 -3.26
N ALA A 61 38.21 -7.56 -3.70
CA ALA A 61 39.01 -6.72 -4.59
C ALA A 61 38.58 -5.24 -4.53
N GLY A 62 39.50 -4.38 -4.08
CA GLY A 62 39.62 -3.01 -4.59
C GLY A 62 39.02 -1.90 -3.73
N GLN A 63 39.91 -1.02 -3.25
CA GLN A 63 39.61 0.25 -2.60
C GLN A 63 38.59 1.08 -3.41
N GLY A 64 37.41 1.28 -2.84
CA GLY A 64 36.39 2.19 -3.35
C GLY A 64 36.71 3.66 -3.02
N PRO A 65 36.27 4.61 -3.86
CA PRO A 65 36.54 6.03 -3.66
C PRO A 65 35.74 6.63 -2.51
N ASP A 66 36.31 7.72 -2.01
CA ASP A 66 35.90 8.60 -0.92
C ASP A 66 34.37 8.69 -0.71
N ALA A 67 33.94 8.39 0.53
CA ALA A 67 32.56 8.48 0.97
C ALA A 67 32.13 9.95 1.00
N GLY A 68 31.69 10.45 -0.15
CA GLY A 68 31.11 11.78 -0.32
C GLY A 68 30.06 12.05 0.75
N GLN A 69 30.34 13.09 1.54
CA GLN A 69 29.51 13.62 2.60
C GLN A 69 28.09 13.87 2.06
N LEU A 70 27.09 13.21 2.65
CA LEU A 70 25.68 13.42 2.31
C LEU A 70 25.36 14.92 2.44
N PRO A 71 24.65 15.53 1.47
CA PRO A 71 24.25 16.92 1.58
C PRO A 71 23.41 17.12 2.84
N PRO A 72 23.59 18.26 3.56
CA PRO A 72 22.82 18.54 4.75
C PRO A 72 21.33 18.52 4.43
N LEU A 73 20.55 17.90 5.32
CA LEU A 73 19.09 17.94 5.23
C LEU A 73 18.64 19.41 5.21
N PRO A 74 17.62 19.75 4.39
CA PRO A 74 17.07 21.10 4.40
C PRO A 74 16.60 21.46 5.83
N PRO A 75 16.75 22.73 6.25
CA PRO A 75 16.38 23.15 7.59
C PRO A 75 14.92 22.75 7.88
N ALA A 76 14.70 22.21 9.08
CA ALA A 76 13.38 21.89 9.57
C ALA A 76 12.49 23.13 9.40
N LEU A 77 11.42 22.98 8.61
CA LEU A 77 10.40 24.01 8.49
C LEU A 77 9.96 24.39 9.91
N GLY A 78 10.21 25.64 10.29
CA GLY A 78 9.90 26.16 11.62
C GLY A 78 8.41 26.06 11.97
N PRO A 79 8.01 26.48 13.17
CA PRO A 79 6.63 26.43 13.66
C PRO A 79 5.77 27.50 12.96
N ALA A 80 5.68 27.47 11.64
CA ALA A 80 4.59 28.07 10.94
C ALA A 80 3.38 27.19 11.23
N GLY A 81 2.44 27.73 12.01
CA GLY A 81 1.09 27.20 12.17
C GLY A 81 0.39 27.15 10.81
N SER A 82 0.79 26.19 9.99
CA SER A 82 0.10 25.81 8.78
C SER A 82 -1.24 25.28 9.24
N LEU A 83 -2.22 26.18 9.20
CA LEU A 83 -3.64 25.90 9.14
C LEU A 83 -3.81 24.99 7.92
N LEU A 84 -3.58 23.69 8.13
CA LEU A 84 -4.05 22.72 7.16
C LEU A 84 -5.53 23.03 6.97
N PRO A 85 -6.00 23.12 5.72
CA PRO A 85 -7.40 23.40 5.46
C PRO A 85 -8.29 22.44 6.24
N ALA A 86 -9.52 22.87 6.51
CA ALA A 86 -10.47 22.08 7.27
C ALA A 86 -10.51 20.65 6.69
N PRO A 87 -10.63 19.60 7.53
CA PRO A 87 -10.56 18.21 7.06
C PRO A 87 -11.48 17.91 5.86
N GLU A 88 -12.59 18.62 5.74
CA GLU A 88 -13.57 18.55 4.65
C GLU A 88 -13.05 19.05 3.28
N ASP A 89 -12.09 19.97 3.26
CA ASP A 89 -11.50 20.51 2.04
C ASP A 89 -10.33 19.66 1.51
N ARG A 90 -9.86 18.69 2.30
CA ARG A 90 -8.77 17.79 1.88
C ARG A 90 -9.36 16.73 0.98
N ALA A 91 -9.35 16.95 -0.33
CA ALA A 91 -9.74 15.92 -1.28
C ALA A 91 -8.54 15.04 -1.66
N PRO A 92 -8.75 13.74 -1.92
CA PRO A 92 -7.76 12.91 -2.59
C PRO A 92 -7.37 13.55 -3.94
N PRO A 93 -6.10 13.41 -4.36
CA PRO A 93 -5.63 13.91 -5.65
C PRO A 93 -6.44 13.28 -6.80
N ARG A 94 -6.71 14.07 -7.85
CA ARG A 94 -7.37 13.59 -9.07
C ARG A 94 -6.55 13.96 -10.31
N PRO A 95 -6.41 13.05 -11.28
CA PRO A 95 -6.85 11.65 -11.21
C PRO A 95 -5.97 10.81 -10.26
N LEU A 96 -6.57 9.94 -9.45
CA LEU A 96 -5.89 9.04 -8.52
C LEU A 96 -5.30 7.84 -9.26
N ALA A 97 -4.03 7.51 -9.00
CA ALA A 97 -3.41 6.30 -9.52
C ALA A 97 -3.20 5.28 -8.39
N TRP A 98 -4.04 4.26 -8.33
CA TRP A 98 -3.88 3.19 -7.35
C TRP A 98 -2.92 2.12 -7.88
N LEU A 99 -1.68 2.12 -7.37
CA LEU A 99 -0.71 1.06 -7.62
C LEU A 99 -1.03 -0.15 -6.73
N HIS A 100 -1.81 -1.09 -7.26
CA HIS A 100 -2.24 -2.27 -6.52
C HIS A 100 -1.20 -3.39 -6.57
N ILE A 101 -0.24 -3.33 -5.64
CA ILE A 101 0.74 -4.41 -5.48
C ILE A 101 0.02 -5.66 -4.97
N PRO A 102 0.16 -6.82 -5.66
CA PRO A 102 -0.56 -8.02 -5.29
C PRO A 102 -0.30 -8.43 -3.84
N LYS A 103 -1.39 -8.68 -3.12
CA LYS A 103 -1.44 -9.11 -1.71
C LYS A 103 -1.01 -8.06 -0.68
N CYS A 104 -0.92 -6.80 -1.09
CA CYS A 104 -0.58 -5.69 -0.21
C CYS A 104 -1.81 -4.85 0.25
N GLY A 105 -3.02 -5.08 -0.26
CA GLY A 105 -4.16 -4.29 0.21
C GLY A 105 -5.34 -4.23 -0.74
N THR A 106 -5.85 -5.36 -1.22
CA THR A 106 -7.10 -5.37 -2.02
C THR A 106 -8.25 -4.70 -1.29
N SER A 107 -8.31 -4.81 0.05
CA SER A 107 -9.28 -4.08 0.88
C SER A 107 -9.22 -2.56 0.76
N PHE A 108 -8.14 -1.98 0.20
CA PHE A 108 -8.05 -0.54 0.01
C PHE A 108 -9.07 -0.03 -1.01
N ALA A 109 -9.59 -0.92 -1.87
CA ALA A 109 -10.75 -0.65 -2.70
C ALA A 109 -11.96 -0.17 -1.87
N ASN A 110 -12.19 -0.72 -0.66
CA ASN A 110 -13.29 -0.26 0.21
C ASN A 110 -13.19 1.22 0.56
N ILE A 111 -11.96 1.74 0.64
CA ILE A 111 -11.68 3.11 1.03
C ILE A 111 -11.88 4.03 -0.17
N ILE A 112 -11.20 3.73 -1.27
CA ILE A 112 -11.22 4.61 -2.44
C ILE A 112 -12.55 4.55 -3.19
N TYR A 113 -13.19 3.38 -3.32
CA TYR A 113 -14.48 3.26 -4.01
C TYR A 113 -15.67 3.52 -3.09
N GLY A 114 -15.50 3.37 -1.77
CA GLY A 114 -16.52 3.74 -0.79
C GLY A 114 -16.63 5.25 -0.56
N ASP A 115 -15.59 6.01 -0.89
CA ASP A 115 -15.60 7.47 -0.76
C ASP A 115 -16.45 8.11 -1.86
N LYS A 116 -17.61 8.67 -1.50
CA LYS A 116 -18.52 9.35 -2.44
C LYS A 116 -17.92 10.56 -3.13
N ARG A 117 -16.83 11.11 -2.60
CA ARG A 117 -16.09 12.17 -3.28
C ARG A 117 -15.39 11.59 -4.50
N ILE A 118 -14.77 10.41 -4.38
CA ILE A 118 -14.10 9.70 -5.50
C ILE A 118 -15.13 9.01 -6.40
N CYS A 119 -16.09 8.29 -5.83
CA CYS A 119 -17.04 7.46 -6.56
C CYS A 119 -18.49 7.76 -6.13
N PRO A 120 -19.08 8.87 -6.61
CA PRO A 120 -20.40 9.33 -6.17
C PRO A 120 -21.52 8.33 -6.46
N TYR A 121 -21.37 7.49 -7.49
CA TYR A 121 -22.42 6.53 -7.90
C TYR A 121 -22.14 5.09 -7.48
N MET A 122 -21.07 4.84 -6.69
CA MET A 122 -20.80 3.51 -6.17
C MET A 122 -21.88 3.08 -5.17
N VAL A 123 -22.28 1.82 -5.16
CA VAL A 123 -23.24 1.30 -4.18
C VAL A 123 -22.55 0.96 -2.85
N ASP A 124 -23.17 1.33 -1.73
CA ASP A 124 -22.58 1.14 -0.38
C ASP A 124 -22.42 -0.33 0.02
N SER A 125 -23.18 -1.23 -0.62
CA SER A 125 -23.11 -2.67 -0.36
C SER A 125 -21.88 -3.34 -0.98
N MET A 126 -21.14 -2.65 -1.85
CA MET A 126 -20.01 -3.22 -2.54
C MET A 126 -18.80 -3.29 -1.59
N LYS A 127 -18.32 -4.51 -1.35
CA LYS A 127 -17.15 -4.79 -0.53
C LYS A 127 -16.05 -5.40 -1.38
N ALA A 128 -14.84 -4.87 -1.23
CA ALA A 128 -13.61 -5.45 -1.73
C ALA A 128 -13.48 -6.88 -1.21
N GLY A 129 -13.23 -7.80 -2.13
CA GLY A 129 -13.21 -9.24 -1.91
C GLY A 129 -13.12 -9.96 -3.26
N ASP A 130 -13.54 -11.22 -3.33
CA ASP A 130 -13.46 -12.01 -4.56
C ASP A 130 -14.31 -11.40 -5.69
N GLN A 131 -15.37 -10.67 -5.35
CA GLN A 131 -16.23 -10.00 -6.33
C GLN A 131 -15.61 -8.74 -6.94
N TRP A 132 -14.59 -8.15 -6.32
CA TRP A 132 -14.04 -6.87 -6.79
C TRP A 132 -13.38 -6.99 -8.17
N SER A 133 -12.53 -8.00 -8.36
CA SER A 133 -11.88 -8.25 -9.65
C SER A 133 -12.87 -8.61 -10.77
N ASP A 134 -14.03 -9.16 -10.41
CA ASP A 134 -15.09 -9.43 -11.38
C ASP A 134 -15.93 -8.18 -11.63
N PHE A 135 -16.18 -7.34 -10.62
CA PHE A 135 -16.86 -6.08 -10.77
C PHE A 135 -16.13 -5.17 -11.77
N VAL A 136 -14.83 -4.90 -11.56
CA VAL A 136 -14.03 -4.05 -12.45
C VAL A 136 -13.87 -4.61 -13.87
N ARG A 137 -14.06 -5.93 -14.06
CA ARG A 137 -14.00 -6.57 -15.38
C ARG A 137 -15.28 -6.39 -16.18
N HIS A 138 -16.43 -6.33 -15.51
CA HIS A 138 -17.74 -6.30 -16.16
C HIS A 138 -18.40 -4.92 -16.13
N HIS A 139 -17.81 -3.95 -15.44
CA HIS A 139 -18.35 -2.61 -15.29
C HIS A 139 -17.31 -1.56 -15.66
N ASN A 140 -17.74 -0.51 -16.37
CA ASN A 140 -16.89 0.63 -16.64
C ASN A 140 -16.80 1.49 -15.37
N LEU A 141 -15.61 1.57 -14.76
CA LEU A 141 -15.41 2.34 -13.54
C LEU A 141 -15.72 3.84 -13.71
N ASP A 142 -15.64 4.39 -14.92
CA ASP A 142 -16.00 5.79 -15.16
C ASP A 142 -17.50 6.06 -14.93
N ASP A 143 -18.35 5.05 -15.06
CA ASP A 143 -19.80 5.18 -14.79
C ASP A 143 -20.06 5.37 -13.29
N TYR A 144 -19.13 4.91 -12.43
CA TYR A 144 -19.24 4.97 -10.97
C TYR A 144 -18.37 6.06 -10.35
N CYS A 145 -17.23 6.35 -10.99
CA CYS A 145 -16.14 7.18 -10.49
C CYS A 145 -15.60 8.12 -11.59
N PRO A 146 -16.45 8.98 -12.19
CA PRO A 146 -16.09 9.74 -13.38
C PRO A 146 -14.90 10.67 -13.14
N GLY A 147 -13.83 10.48 -13.92
CA GLY A 147 -12.60 11.31 -13.87
C GLY A 147 -11.75 11.12 -12.62
N SER A 148 -12.08 10.15 -11.77
CA SER A 148 -11.42 9.98 -10.48
C SER A 148 -10.12 9.18 -10.55
N PHE A 149 -9.91 8.38 -11.59
CA PHE A 149 -8.75 7.48 -11.69
C PHE A 149 -7.89 7.75 -12.93
N ALA A 150 -6.58 7.65 -12.75
CA ALA A 150 -5.62 7.68 -13.85
C ALA A 150 -5.55 6.27 -14.43
N LYS A 151 -5.97 6.10 -15.69
CA LYS A 151 -5.88 4.80 -16.36
C LYS A 151 -4.41 4.45 -16.67
N PRO A 152 -3.97 3.19 -16.53
CA PRO A 152 -4.77 2.00 -16.15
C PRO A 152 -4.80 1.70 -14.63
N PHE A 153 -4.38 2.62 -13.77
CA PHE A 153 -4.18 2.40 -12.32
C PHE A 153 -5.48 2.44 -11.51
N THR A 154 -6.34 1.46 -11.78
CA THR A 154 -7.66 1.29 -11.16
C THR A 154 -7.75 0.03 -10.28
N GLY A 155 -6.60 -0.49 -9.82
CA GLY A 155 -6.56 -1.70 -9.00
C GLY A 155 -6.08 -2.96 -9.69
N ASP A 156 -5.61 -2.87 -10.92
CA ASP A 156 -4.89 -3.96 -11.59
C ASP A 156 -3.41 -3.99 -11.18
N HIS A 157 -2.74 -5.12 -11.47
CA HIS A 157 -1.33 -5.34 -11.13
C HIS A 157 -0.35 -4.72 -12.15
N TYR A 158 -0.66 -3.52 -12.67
CA TYR A 158 0.19 -2.79 -13.61
C TYR A 158 1.36 -2.09 -12.91
N GLY A 159 2.54 -2.10 -13.53
CA GLY A 159 3.67 -1.33 -13.07
C GLY A 159 3.66 0.12 -13.57
N LEU A 160 4.24 1.03 -12.79
CA LEU A 160 4.33 2.48 -13.05
C LEU A 160 5.31 2.85 -14.16
N GLY A 161 6.18 1.94 -14.60
CA GLY A 161 7.39 2.26 -15.37
C GLY A 161 7.18 3.19 -16.56
N PHE A 162 6.17 2.91 -17.39
CA PHE A 162 5.87 3.73 -18.59
C PHE A 162 5.13 5.02 -18.28
N ASP A 163 4.43 5.10 -17.14
CA ASP A 163 3.50 6.20 -16.83
C ASP A 163 3.96 7.09 -15.67
N TYR A 164 5.04 6.75 -14.97
CA TYR A 164 5.53 7.49 -13.80
C TYR A 164 5.83 8.98 -14.13
N GLY A 165 6.28 9.27 -15.35
CA GLY A 165 6.51 10.66 -15.80
C GLY A 165 5.24 11.41 -16.23
N ARG A 166 4.12 10.70 -16.42
CA ARG A 166 2.84 11.25 -16.89
C ARG A 166 1.86 11.51 -15.76
N ILE A 167 2.01 10.78 -14.65
CA ILE A 167 1.16 10.90 -13.47
C ILE A 167 1.96 11.62 -12.38
N PRO A 168 1.46 12.73 -11.82
CA PRO A 168 2.11 13.37 -10.69
C PRO A 168 2.30 12.35 -9.55
N GLY A 169 3.50 12.24 -9.01
CA GLY A 169 3.77 11.27 -7.93
C GLY A 169 2.81 11.41 -6.75
N SER A 170 2.43 12.65 -6.42
CA SER A 170 1.44 12.98 -5.38
C SER A 170 0.04 12.41 -5.65
N SER A 171 -0.26 11.98 -6.87
CA SER A 171 -1.51 11.32 -7.25
C SER A 171 -1.44 9.80 -7.16
N ILE A 172 -0.24 9.23 -6.97
CA ILE A 172 -0.04 7.79 -6.89
C ILE A 172 -0.14 7.34 -5.43
N VAL A 173 -0.95 6.32 -5.20
CA VAL A 173 -1.19 5.76 -3.87
C VAL A 173 -0.98 4.26 -3.91
N ALA A 174 -0.37 3.71 -2.87
CA ALA A 174 -0.01 2.30 -2.82
C ALA A 174 -0.08 1.76 -1.40
N PHE A 175 -0.28 0.45 -1.27
CA PHE A 175 0.01 -0.26 -0.05
C PHE A 175 1.16 -1.24 -0.28
N PHE A 176 1.97 -1.44 0.76
CA PHE A 176 3.08 -2.39 0.80
C PHE A 176 2.89 -3.40 1.93
N ARG A 177 3.64 -4.48 1.87
CA ARG A 177 3.66 -5.55 2.87
C ARG A 177 5.08 -6.07 3.03
N GLN A 178 5.39 -6.66 4.19
CA GLN A 178 6.60 -7.48 4.35
C GLN A 178 6.74 -8.48 3.17
N PRO A 179 7.86 -8.50 2.44
CA PRO A 179 8.04 -9.31 1.23
C PRO A 179 7.72 -10.80 1.42
N GLU A 180 8.17 -11.40 2.52
CA GLU A 180 7.96 -12.81 2.84
C GLU A 180 6.48 -13.10 3.07
N GLN A 181 5.79 -12.23 3.81
CA GLN A 181 4.35 -12.35 4.04
C GLN A 181 3.55 -12.16 2.76
N ARG A 182 3.98 -11.27 1.86
CA ARG A 182 3.38 -11.12 0.52
C ARG A 182 3.52 -12.40 -0.30
N LEU A 183 4.70 -13.01 -0.31
CA LEU A 183 4.96 -14.26 -1.03
C LEU A 183 4.11 -15.40 -0.47
N ILE A 184 4.08 -15.59 0.85
CA ILE A 184 3.23 -16.62 1.50
C ILE A 184 1.75 -16.40 1.15
N ALA A 185 1.26 -15.16 1.26
CA ALA A 185 -0.12 -14.84 0.96
C ALA A 185 -0.48 -15.09 -0.51
N GLY A 186 0.43 -14.82 -1.44
CA GLY A 186 0.23 -15.08 -2.87
C GLY A 186 0.25 -16.57 -3.20
N TYR A 187 1.17 -17.33 -2.59
CA TYR A 187 1.25 -18.78 -2.75
C TYR A 187 -0.02 -19.48 -2.27
N LEU A 188 -0.47 -19.16 -1.05
CA LEU A 188 -1.72 -19.69 -0.48
C LEU A 188 -2.97 -19.27 -1.28
N ASP A 189 -2.89 -18.14 -2.00
CA ASP A 189 -3.94 -17.71 -2.92
C ASP A 189 -3.74 -18.26 -4.34
N LYS A 190 -3.58 -19.59 -4.43
CA LYS A 190 -3.43 -20.30 -5.71
C LYS A 190 -2.28 -19.78 -6.57
N GLN A 191 -1.14 -19.51 -5.94
CA GLN A 191 0.08 -19.03 -6.62
C GLN A 191 -0.18 -17.76 -7.46
N LYS A 192 -0.81 -16.77 -6.83
CA LYS A 192 -1.22 -15.52 -7.50
C LYS A 192 -0.03 -14.86 -8.23
N ASP A 193 -0.28 -14.45 -9.48
CA ASP A 193 0.69 -13.81 -10.39
C ASP A 193 1.86 -14.70 -10.83
N TYR A 194 1.86 -15.99 -10.50
CA TYR A 194 2.82 -16.93 -11.07
C TYR A 194 2.56 -17.13 -12.57
N PRO A 195 3.60 -17.00 -13.43
CA PRO A 195 3.45 -17.30 -14.85
C PRO A 195 3.05 -18.76 -15.01
N ASN A 196 2.13 -19.06 -15.93
CA ASN A 196 1.68 -20.43 -16.22
C ASN A 196 1.11 -21.21 -15.01
N ARG A 197 0.44 -20.53 -14.07
CA ARG A 197 -0.24 -21.18 -12.92
C ARG A 197 -1.22 -22.31 -13.30
N TRP A 198 -1.60 -22.42 -14.58
CA TRP A 198 -2.46 -23.45 -15.15
C TRP A 198 -1.73 -24.79 -15.36
N GLU A 199 -0.40 -24.79 -15.39
CA GLU A 199 0.44 -25.99 -15.58
C GLU A 199 0.59 -26.82 -14.29
N GLY A 200 0.10 -26.31 -13.16
CA GLY A 200 0.05 -27.04 -11.90
C GLY A 200 0.60 -26.26 -10.71
N TRP A 201 0.75 -26.97 -9.59
CA TRP A 201 1.26 -26.41 -8.36
C TRP A 201 2.79 -26.50 -8.29
N VAL A 202 3.49 -25.37 -8.24
CA VAL A 202 4.95 -25.34 -8.08
C VAL A 202 5.34 -25.32 -6.59
N PRO A 203 6.52 -25.84 -6.22
CA PRO A 203 7.02 -25.69 -4.85
C PRO A 203 7.15 -24.22 -4.42
N MET A 204 6.90 -23.93 -3.15
CA MET A 204 6.99 -22.58 -2.57
C MET A 204 8.31 -21.89 -2.86
N ALA A 205 9.44 -22.62 -2.85
CA ALA A 205 10.75 -22.06 -3.16
C ALA A 205 10.81 -21.52 -4.60
N ASN A 206 10.28 -22.26 -5.58
CA ASN A 206 10.23 -21.83 -6.99
C ASN A 206 9.29 -20.64 -7.17
N TYR A 207 8.14 -20.65 -6.49
CA TYR A 207 7.23 -19.51 -6.47
C TYR A 207 7.91 -18.27 -5.89
N ALA A 208 8.56 -18.41 -4.73
CA ALA A 208 9.22 -17.32 -4.02
C ALA A 208 10.37 -16.71 -4.84
N ASP A 209 11.21 -17.53 -5.47
CA ASP A 209 12.32 -17.06 -6.31
C ASP A 209 11.81 -16.19 -7.47
N LYS A 210 10.79 -16.65 -8.20
CA LYS A 210 10.19 -15.91 -9.33
C LYS A 210 9.46 -14.64 -8.90
N LEU A 211 8.71 -14.69 -7.82
CA LEU A 211 7.83 -13.59 -7.39
C LEU A 211 8.50 -12.61 -6.42
N SER A 212 9.76 -12.87 -6.06
CA SER A 212 10.60 -11.96 -5.28
C SER A 212 10.74 -10.61 -6.00
N GLY A 213 10.77 -9.51 -5.24
CA GLY A 213 10.96 -8.17 -5.83
C GLY A 213 9.78 -7.59 -6.62
N CYS A 214 8.61 -8.23 -6.63
CA CYS A 214 7.41 -7.75 -7.35
C CYS A 214 7.06 -6.27 -7.07
N ALA A 215 7.12 -5.81 -5.82
CA ALA A 215 6.88 -4.40 -5.49
C ALA A 215 7.89 -3.45 -6.17
N ALA A 216 9.18 -3.80 -6.15
CA ALA A 216 10.21 -3.02 -6.82
C ALA A 216 9.96 -2.98 -8.33
N ARG A 217 9.66 -4.13 -8.94
CA ARG A 217 9.34 -4.23 -10.37
C ARG A 217 8.09 -3.44 -10.75
N MET A 218 7.03 -3.43 -9.93
CA MET A 218 5.84 -2.61 -10.19
C MET A 218 6.14 -1.11 -10.06
N LEU A 219 7.06 -0.73 -9.19
CA LEU A 219 7.48 0.66 -9.10
C LEU A 219 8.40 1.05 -10.25
N SER A 220 9.26 0.15 -10.76
CA SER A 220 10.32 0.47 -11.71
C SER A 220 9.97 0.18 -13.18
N ARG A 221 9.26 -0.91 -13.45
CA ARG A 221 8.91 -1.46 -14.77
C ARG A 221 7.44 -1.24 -15.12
N GLY A 222 7.09 -1.50 -16.38
CA GLY A 222 5.75 -1.29 -16.94
C GLY A 222 4.79 -2.46 -16.75
N PHE A 223 4.16 -2.90 -17.85
CA PHE A 223 3.02 -3.84 -17.87
C PHE A 223 3.28 -5.16 -17.11
N MET A 224 2.43 -5.48 -16.13
CA MET A 224 2.35 -6.74 -15.37
C MET A 224 3.70 -7.33 -14.90
N PRO A 225 4.55 -6.58 -14.20
CA PRO A 225 5.95 -6.93 -14.06
C PRO A 225 6.21 -7.92 -12.92
N CYS A 226 5.21 -8.29 -12.11
CA CYS A 226 5.37 -9.26 -11.03
C CYS A 226 5.61 -10.68 -11.53
N GLY A 227 4.97 -11.06 -12.64
CA GLY A 227 5.14 -12.38 -13.27
C GLY A 227 6.33 -12.48 -14.23
N ASP A 228 7.12 -11.40 -14.34
CA ASP A 228 8.33 -11.37 -15.17
C ASP A 228 9.35 -12.42 -14.69
N LEU A 229 10.01 -13.08 -15.64
CA LEU A 229 10.99 -14.13 -15.37
C LEU A 229 12.29 -13.58 -14.78
N PHE A 230 12.55 -12.28 -14.95
CA PHE A 230 13.78 -11.63 -14.50
C PHE A 230 13.60 -10.95 -13.14
N SER A 231 14.49 -11.30 -12.21
CA SER A 231 14.66 -10.58 -10.93
C SER A 231 14.88 -9.08 -11.14
N PRO A 232 14.47 -8.22 -10.18
CA PRO A 232 14.80 -6.80 -10.26
C PRO A 232 16.32 -6.59 -10.30
N THR A 233 16.78 -5.67 -11.14
CA THR A 233 18.18 -5.23 -11.15
C THR A 233 18.42 -4.23 -10.01
N SER A 234 19.69 -3.89 -9.74
CA SER A 234 20.03 -2.78 -8.83
C SER A 234 19.42 -1.45 -9.28
N GLU A 235 19.35 -1.21 -10.59
CA GLU A 235 18.70 -0.05 -11.17
C GLU A 235 17.18 -0.04 -10.90
N ASP A 236 16.51 -1.19 -11.01
CA ASP A 236 15.10 -1.31 -10.65
C ASP A 236 14.85 -0.94 -9.19
N VAL A 237 15.68 -1.45 -8.28
CA VAL A 237 15.58 -1.14 -6.85
C VAL A 237 15.83 0.34 -6.59
N GLY A 238 16.85 0.94 -7.23
CA GLY A 238 17.13 2.37 -7.13
C GLY A 238 15.96 3.24 -7.59
N LYS A 239 15.36 2.92 -8.74
CA LYS A 239 14.15 3.58 -9.24
C LYS A 239 12.98 3.40 -8.27
N ALA A 240 12.74 2.18 -7.78
CA ALA A 240 11.66 1.91 -6.85
C ALA A 240 11.76 2.74 -5.56
N VAL A 241 12.94 2.77 -4.95
CA VAL A 241 13.24 3.57 -3.75
C VAL A 241 13.03 5.06 -4.00
N ALA A 242 13.50 5.58 -5.14
CA ALA A 242 13.28 6.98 -5.50
C ALA A 242 11.79 7.29 -5.65
N ARG A 243 11.04 6.46 -6.36
CA ARG A 243 9.62 6.67 -6.66
C ARG A 243 8.73 6.62 -5.42
N VAL A 244 9.00 5.71 -4.47
CA VAL A 244 8.25 5.63 -3.19
C VAL A 244 8.24 6.95 -2.43
N LYS A 245 9.32 7.73 -2.50
CA LYS A 245 9.44 9.03 -1.82
C LYS A 245 8.48 10.10 -2.36
N HIS A 246 7.97 9.89 -3.57
CA HIS A 246 7.11 10.85 -4.25
C HIS A 246 5.64 10.46 -4.27
N LEU A 247 5.28 9.27 -3.76
CA LEU A 247 3.89 8.81 -3.71
C LEU A 247 3.07 9.74 -2.80
N GLY A 248 1.84 10.04 -3.22
CA GLY A 248 0.89 10.82 -2.43
C GLY A 248 0.46 10.12 -1.15
N PHE A 249 0.46 8.78 -1.16
CA PHE A 249 0.16 7.98 0.01
C PHE A 249 0.82 6.60 -0.05
N VAL A 250 1.30 6.15 1.11
CA VAL A 250 1.90 4.82 1.31
C VAL A 250 1.29 4.20 2.55
N GLY A 251 0.51 3.13 2.35
CA GLY A 251 -0.01 2.29 3.43
C GLY A 251 0.84 1.03 3.64
N LEU A 252 0.74 0.43 4.82
CA LEU A 252 1.33 -0.87 5.14
C LEU A 252 0.22 -1.85 5.51
N THR A 253 0.19 -3.03 4.88
CA THR A 253 -0.80 -4.09 5.19
C THR A 253 -0.72 -4.52 6.64
N ASP A 254 0.51 -4.61 7.16
CA ASP A 254 0.79 -5.08 8.52
C ASP A 254 0.36 -4.04 9.58
N GLU A 255 0.15 -2.78 9.17
CA GLU A 255 -0.34 -1.67 10.00
C GLU A 255 -1.65 -1.12 9.43
N TRP A 256 -2.61 -2.02 9.15
CA TRP A 256 -3.83 -1.71 8.39
C TRP A 256 -4.60 -0.53 8.98
N ASP A 257 -5.04 -0.64 10.24
CA ASP A 257 -5.87 0.37 10.90
C ASP A 257 -5.18 1.73 10.95
N LEU A 258 -3.87 1.75 11.22
CA LEU A 258 -3.06 2.96 11.21
C LEU A 258 -3.01 3.58 9.80
N SER A 259 -2.82 2.75 8.77
CA SER A 259 -2.81 3.20 7.37
C SER A 259 -4.16 3.79 6.94
N VAL A 260 -5.26 3.17 7.36
CA VAL A 260 -6.63 3.69 7.13
C VAL A 260 -6.82 5.03 7.83
N CYS A 261 -6.47 5.14 9.10
CA CYS A 261 -6.55 6.40 9.85
C CYS A 261 -5.70 7.50 9.21
N LEU A 262 -4.49 7.16 8.75
CA LEU A 262 -3.60 8.10 8.07
C LEU A 262 -4.21 8.62 6.76
N TRP A 263 -4.83 7.73 5.97
CA TRP A 263 -5.54 8.12 4.75
C TRP A 263 -6.61 9.18 5.03
N TYR A 264 -7.52 8.92 5.96
CA TYR A 264 -8.59 9.86 6.32
C TYR A 264 -8.06 11.14 6.97
N THR A 265 -6.91 11.09 7.65
CA THR A 265 -6.24 12.29 8.19
C THR A 265 -5.68 13.17 7.07
N MET A 266 -5.11 12.55 6.03
CA MET A 266 -4.50 13.24 4.90
C MET A 266 -5.53 13.80 3.93
N PHE A 267 -6.58 13.03 3.62
CA PHE A 267 -7.53 13.34 2.55
C PHE A 267 -8.98 13.41 3.03
N GLY A 268 -9.21 13.65 4.32
CA GLY A 268 -10.56 13.79 4.90
C GLY A 268 -11.45 12.57 4.64
N GLY A 269 -12.77 12.77 4.75
CA GLY A 269 -13.79 11.75 4.50
C GLY A 269 -14.28 11.03 5.75
N ASN A 270 -15.23 10.12 5.56
CA ASN A 270 -15.86 9.39 6.66
C ASN A 270 -15.22 8.02 6.86
N CYS A 271 -14.69 7.78 8.05
CA CYS A 271 -14.31 6.44 8.48
C CYS A 271 -15.55 5.53 8.52
N THR A 272 -15.55 4.45 7.74
CA THR A 272 -16.60 3.43 7.78
C THR A 272 -16.05 2.12 8.32
N ASP A 273 -16.89 1.29 8.95
CA ASP A 273 -16.47 -0.02 9.45
C ASP A 273 -15.90 -0.91 8.32
N VAL A 274 -16.41 -0.73 7.10
CA VAL A 274 -15.96 -1.46 5.91
C VAL A 274 -14.53 -1.07 5.51
N ALA A 275 -14.10 0.17 5.76
CA ALA A 275 -12.72 0.62 5.52
C ALA A 275 -11.70 -0.14 6.38
N PHE A 276 -12.08 -0.53 7.60
CA PHE A 276 -11.23 -1.29 8.52
C PHE A 276 -11.28 -2.82 8.29
N HIS A 277 -12.08 -3.27 7.32
CA HIS A 277 -12.13 -4.69 6.97
C HIS A 277 -10.95 -5.12 6.09
N ASN A 278 -9.89 -5.64 6.72
CA ASN A 278 -8.78 -6.28 6.02
C ASN A 278 -9.14 -7.73 5.65
N THR A 279 -9.33 -7.99 4.36
CA THR A 279 -9.69 -9.32 3.82
C THR A 279 -8.53 -10.31 3.85
N ARG A 280 -7.30 -9.85 4.09
CA ARG A 280 -6.08 -10.67 4.09
C ARG A 280 -5.15 -10.23 5.23
N PRO A 281 -5.58 -10.34 6.51
CA PRO A 281 -4.77 -9.92 7.64
C PRO A 281 -3.42 -10.64 7.61
N GLY A 282 -2.35 -9.90 7.93
CA GLY A 282 -1.07 -10.53 8.27
C GLY A 282 -1.23 -11.43 9.48
N LYS A 283 -0.27 -12.35 9.71
CA LYS A 283 -0.17 -12.96 11.05
C LYS A 283 0.04 -11.80 12.02
N ALA A 284 -0.87 -11.67 13.00
CA ALA A 284 -0.70 -10.69 14.07
C ALA A 284 0.71 -10.86 14.62
N ARG A 285 1.49 -9.79 14.54
CA ARG A 285 2.80 -9.74 15.13
C ARG A 285 2.56 -9.96 16.64
N ARG A 286 3.11 -11.04 17.20
CA ARG A 286 2.97 -11.34 18.64
C ARG A 286 3.87 -10.35 19.38
N ASP A 287 3.42 -9.11 19.46
CA ASP A 287 4.19 -8.04 20.06
C ASP A 287 4.04 -8.14 21.57
N GLY A 288 5.02 -8.77 22.23
CA GLY A 288 5.04 -8.93 23.69
C GLY A 288 6.01 -9.97 24.26
N GLN A 289 6.82 -10.65 23.46
CA GLN A 289 7.95 -11.46 23.95
C GLN A 289 9.23 -11.01 23.23
N GLY A 290 9.79 -9.90 23.72
CA GLY A 290 11.11 -9.39 23.38
C GLY A 290 11.68 -8.73 24.63
#